data_AF-A0A7X5N2P0-F1
#
_entry.id   AF-A0A7X5N2P0-F1
#
_cell.length_a   1.000
_cell.length_b   1.000
_cell.length_c   1.000
_cell.angle_alpha   90.00
_cell.angle_beta   90.00
_cell.angle_gamma   90.00
#
_symmetry.space_group_name_H-M   'P 1'
#
loop_
_entity.id
_entity.type
_entity.pdbx_description
1 polymer ?
#
loop_
_entity_poly.entity_id
_entity_poly.type
_entity_poly.pdbx_seq_one_letter_code
_entity_poly.pdbx_strand_id
1 'polypeptide(L)'
;STFDQIGATLENAARLRAAGVEVSFAQSGDASHNARKQRQLAGNAVANGLPWEAGLAGLTRVPAEIFGVADRIGSIAVGKQADLVLWEGDPLDVAHYAEQVWLGGRDMPMRSRQTELRERYMQPA
;
A
#
# COMPACT_ATOMS: atom_id res chain seq x y z
N SER A 1 2.07 -20.17 -20.95
CA SER A 1 1.06 -19.10 -21.02
C SER A 1 -0.30 -19.75 -21.20
N THR A 2 -1.21 -19.52 -20.25
CA THR A 2 -2.61 -19.98 -20.30
C THR A 2 -3.43 -19.03 -21.18
N PHE A 3 -4.53 -19.51 -21.77
CA PHE A 3 -5.44 -18.71 -22.61
C PHE A 3 -5.91 -17.42 -21.93
N ASP A 4 -6.05 -17.45 -20.59
CA ASP A 4 -6.46 -16.31 -19.75
C ASP A 4 -5.51 -15.10 -19.77
N GLN A 5 -4.26 -15.26 -20.25
CA GLN A 5 -3.30 -14.15 -20.35
C GLN A 5 -3.41 -13.39 -21.67
N ILE A 6 -4.12 -13.93 -22.67
CA ILE A 6 -4.31 -13.27 -23.95
C ILE A 6 -5.29 -12.11 -23.76
N GLY A 7 -4.80 -10.88 -23.94
CA GLY A 7 -5.59 -9.66 -23.73
C GLY A 7 -5.50 -9.07 -22.32
N ALA A 8 -4.57 -9.54 -21.48
CA ALA A 8 -4.29 -8.89 -20.20
C ALA A 8 -3.82 -7.44 -20.44
N THR A 9 -4.45 -6.49 -19.74
CA THR A 9 -4.11 -5.06 -19.82
C THR A 9 -3.92 -4.49 -18.42
N LEU A 10 -3.16 -3.39 -18.32
CA LEU A 10 -3.00 -2.65 -17.06
C LEU A 10 -4.22 -1.77 -16.73
N GLU A 11 -5.16 -1.61 -17.67
CA GLU A 11 -6.37 -0.80 -17.51
C GLU A 11 -7.48 -1.54 -16.75
N ASN A 12 -7.31 -2.83 -16.44
CA ASN A 12 -8.37 -3.66 -15.84
C ASN A 12 -8.92 -3.07 -14.54
N ALA A 13 -8.05 -2.53 -13.67
CA ALA A 13 -8.47 -1.87 -12.45
C ALA A 13 -9.36 -0.64 -12.72
N ALA A 14 -8.96 0.19 -13.68
CA ALA A 14 -9.72 1.37 -14.10
C ALA A 14 -11.10 0.98 -14.65
N ARG A 15 -11.16 -0.05 -15.49
CA ARG A 15 -12.41 -0.57 -16.07
C ARG A 15 -13.36 -1.13 -15.01
N LEU A 16 -12.85 -1.90 -14.06
CA LEU A 16 -13.64 -2.41 -12.92
C LEU A 16 -14.22 -1.27 -12.09
N ARG A 17 -13.39 -0.27 -11.75
CA ARG A 17 -13.83 0.88 -10.98
C ARG A 17 -14.88 1.71 -11.73
N ALA A 18 -14.72 1.92 -13.03
CA ALA A 18 -15.69 2.60 -13.88
C ALA A 18 -17.04 1.85 -13.94
N ALA A 19 -17.01 0.52 -13.84
CA ALA A 19 -18.20 -0.34 -13.74
C ALA A 19 -18.82 -0.40 -12.32
N GLY A 20 -18.27 0.34 -11.35
CA GLY A 20 -18.78 0.37 -9.98
C GLY A 20 -18.20 -0.70 -9.05
N VAL A 21 -17.24 -1.50 -9.51
CA VAL A 21 -16.63 -2.58 -8.72
C VAL A 21 -15.51 -2.01 -7.85
N GLU A 22 -15.51 -2.36 -6.56
CA GLU A 22 -14.41 -2.03 -5.66
C GLU A 22 -13.15 -2.84 -6.02
N VAL A 23 -11.99 -2.20 -5.96
CA VAL A 23 -10.70 -2.80 -6.35
C VAL A 23 -9.78 -2.86 -5.14
N SER A 24 -9.23 -4.04 -4.87
CA SER A 24 -8.20 -4.28 -3.85
C SER A 24 -6.97 -4.91 -4.49
N PHE A 25 -5.80 -4.73 -3.88
CA PHE A 25 -4.52 -5.21 -4.39
C PHE A 25 -3.98 -6.35 -3.54
N ALA A 26 -3.49 -7.40 -4.19
CA ALA A 26 -2.84 -8.54 -3.56
C ALA A 26 -1.67 -9.02 -4.39
N GLN A 27 -0.66 -9.58 -3.73
CA GLN A 27 0.42 -10.33 -4.39
C GLN A 27 0.07 -11.82 -4.34
N SER A 28 0.28 -12.54 -5.43
CA SER A 28 0.26 -14.01 -5.46
C SER A 28 1.67 -14.58 -5.26
N GLY A 29 1.78 -15.83 -4.79
CA GLY A 29 3.07 -16.50 -4.57
C GLY A 29 3.78 -16.04 -3.29
N ASP A 30 5.06 -15.64 -3.40
CA ASP A 30 5.91 -15.14 -2.30
C ASP A 30 5.47 -13.74 -1.80
N ALA A 31 4.20 -13.63 -1.40
CA ALA A 31 3.59 -12.39 -0.99
C ALA A 31 4.27 -11.77 0.25
N SER A 32 4.78 -12.60 1.17
CA SER A 32 5.50 -12.14 2.36
C SER A 32 6.80 -11.41 2.03
N HIS A 33 7.63 -11.97 1.14
CA HIS A 33 8.87 -11.34 0.67
C HIS A 33 8.61 -10.09 -0.19
N ASN A 34 7.41 -9.98 -0.76
CA ASN A 34 7.03 -8.91 -1.68
C ASN A 34 6.01 -7.91 -1.10
N ALA A 35 5.73 -7.96 0.21
CA ALA A 35 4.75 -7.07 0.84
C ALA A 35 5.05 -5.58 0.60
N ARG A 36 6.32 -5.19 0.54
CA ARG A 36 6.75 -3.82 0.19
C ARG A 36 6.29 -3.31 -1.18
N LYS A 37 5.90 -4.21 -2.09
CA LYS A 37 5.47 -3.86 -3.46
C LYS A 37 3.98 -3.51 -3.55
N GLN A 38 3.20 -3.58 -2.46
CA GLN A 38 1.76 -3.27 -2.54
C GLN A 38 1.49 -1.84 -3.04
N ARG A 39 2.27 -0.85 -2.59
CA ARG A 39 2.18 0.53 -3.10
C ARG A 39 2.45 0.62 -4.59
N GLN A 40 3.42 -0.16 -5.10
CA GLN A 40 3.73 -0.23 -6.52
C GLN A 40 2.57 -0.78 -7.35
N LEU A 41 1.83 -1.78 -6.85
CA LEU A 41 0.66 -2.33 -7.56
C LEU A 41 -0.43 -1.26 -7.73
N ALA A 42 -0.73 -0.52 -6.66
CA ALA A 42 -1.70 0.56 -6.70
C ALA A 42 -1.23 1.72 -7.58
N GLY A 43 0.02 2.17 -7.44
CA GLY A 43 0.61 3.22 -8.27
C GLY A 43 0.59 2.88 -9.76
N ASN A 44 0.91 1.63 -10.13
CA ASN A 44 0.81 1.17 -11.51
C ASN A 44 -0.63 1.22 -12.04
N ALA A 45 -1.62 0.84 -11.23
CA ALA A 45 -3.02 0.92 -11.63
C ALA A 45 -3.46 2.38 -11.83
N VAL A 46 -3.03 3.29 -10.96
CA VAL A 46 -3.31 4.74 -11.08
C VAL A 46 -2.67 5.32 -12.35
N ALA A 47 -1.41 4.96 -12.62
CA ALA A 47 -0.73 5.36 -13.85
C ALA A 47 -1.41 4.83 -15.13
N ASN A 48 -2.27 3.82 -15.03
CA ASN A 48 -3.04 3.22 -16.13
C ASN A 48 -4.55 3.51 -16.03
N GLY A 49 -4.95 4.60 -15.36
CA GLY A 49 -6.29 5.16 -15.45
C GLY A 49 -7.21 4.90 -14.25
N LEU A 50 -6.75 4.20 -13.22
CA LEU A 50 -7.51 4.12 -11.97
C LEU A 50 -7.47 5.49 -11.26
N PRO A 51 -8.59 6.05 -10.78
CA PRO A 51 -8.55 7.26 -9.96
C PRO A 51 -7.66 7.08 -8.73
N TRP A 52 -6.85 8.09 -8.42
CA TRP A 52 -5.89 8.04 -7.30
C TRP A 52 -6.55 7.64 -5.96
N GLU A 53 -7.69 8.25 -5.64
CA GLU A 53 -8.48 7.94 -4.44
C GLU A 53 -8.91 6.46 -4.39
N ALA A 54 -9.26 5.87 -5.54
CA ALA A 54 -9.61 4.46 -5.62
C ALA A 54 -8.38 3.57 -5.44
N GLY A 55 -7.21 4.00 -5.94
CA GLY A 55 -5.93 3.35 -5.69
C GLY A 55 -5.57 3.30 -4.20
N LEU A 56 -5.70 4.44 -3.51
CA LEU A 56 -5.42 4.52 -2.07
C LEU A 56 -6.45 3.73 -1.26
N ALA A 57 -7.74 3.83 -1.60
CA ALA A 57 -8.80 3.05 -0.96
C ALA A 57 -8.57 1.54 -1.13
N GLY A 58 -8.05 1.11 -2.28
CA GLY A 58 -7.71 -0.28 -2.58
C GLY A 58 -6.59 -0.87 -1.71
N LEU A 59 -5.80 -0.03 -1.04
CA LEU A 59 -4.81 -0.44 -0.05
C LEU A 59 -5.31 -0.32 1.40
N THR A 60 -6.44 0.36 1.64
CA THR A 60 -6.88 0.78 2.98
C THR A 60 -8.33 0.39 3.26
N ARG A 61 -9.29 1.22 2.87
CA ARG A 61 -10.72 1.05 3.17
C ARG A 61 -11.30 -0.22 2.54
N VAL A 62 -11.01 -0.46 1.26
CA VAL A 62 -11.60 -1.56 0.50
C VAL A 62 -11.24 -2.93 1.10
N PRO A 63 -9.96 -3.27 1.36
CA PRO A 63 -9.66 -4.55 2.02
C PRO A 63 -10.26 -4.65 3.42
N ALA A 64 -10.33 -3.56 4.20
CA ALA A 64 -10.98 -3.57 5.51
C ALA A 64 -12.49 -3.89 5.41
N GLU A 65 -13.18 -3.39 4.39
CA GLU A 65 -14.59 -3.70 4.11
C GLU A 65 -14.76 -5.15 3.67
N ILE A 66 -13.91 -5.65 2.76
CA ILE A 66 -13.92 -7.04 2.28
C ILE A 66 -13.78 -8.02 3.46
N PHE A 67 -12.91 -7.71 4.42
CA PHE A 67 -12.68 -8.56 5.59
C PHE A 67 -13.62 -8.29 6.77
N GLY A 68 -14.56 -7.35 6.65
CA GLY A 68 -15.53 -7.04 7.71
C GLY A 68 -14.93 -6.40 8.96
N VAL A 69 -13.83 -5.65 8.82
CA VAL A 69 -13.12 -4.96 9.92
C VAL A 69 -13.06 -3.44 9.73
N ALA A 70 -13.86 -2.91 8.80
CA ALA A 70 -13.90 -1.49 8.46
C ALA A 70 -14.42 -0.60 9.60
N ASP A 71 -15.12 -1.16 10.59
CA ASP A 71 -15.48 -0.48 11.83
C ASP A 71 -14.26 -0.11 12.69
N ARG A 72 -13.15 -0.86 12.53
CA ARG A 72 -11.93 -0.69 13.32
C ARG A 72 -10.77 -0.05 12.58
N ILE A 73 -10.56 -0.38 11.30
CA ILE A 73 -9.37 0.02 10.52
C ILE A 73 -9.72 0.46 9.09
N GLY A 74 -8.71 0.89 8.34
CA GLY A 74 -8.82 1.18 6.90
C GLY A 74 -9.24 2.61 6.55
N SER A 75 -9.54 3.47 7.52
CA SER A 75 -9.73 4.91 7.30
C SER A 75 -9.40 5.72 8.54
N ILE A 76 -9.12 7.00 8.35
CA ILE A 76 -8.90 7.95 9.45
C ILE A 76 -10.26 8.52 9.85
N ALA A 77 -10.81 8.05 10.97
CA ALA A 77 -12.08 8.50 11.52
C ALA A 77 -12.12 8.30 13.05
N VAL A 78 -12.91 9.12 13.74
CA VAL A 78 -13.12 9.00 15.19
C VAL A 78 -13.66 7.60 15.53
N GLY A 79 -13.11 6.99 16.59
CA GLY A 79 -13.48 5.64 17.04
C GLY A 79 -12.72 4.50 16.38
N LYS A 80 -11.95 4.75 15.31
CA LYS A 80 -11.10 3.75 14.66
C LYS A 80 -9.72 3.67 15.31
N GLN A 81 -9.04 2.55 15.09
CA GLN A 81 -7.67 2.34 15.55
C GLN A 81 -6.73 3.34 14.88
N ALA A 82 -5.84 3.94 15.67
CA ALA A 82 -4.86 4.93 15.21
C ALA A 82 -3.65 4.26 14.54
N ASP A 83 -3.90 3.55 13.44
CA ASP A 83 -2.87 3.04 12.53
C ASP A 83 -2.66 4.08 11.41
N LEU A 84 -1.55 4.81 11.48
CA LEU A 84 -1.31 5.99 10.64
C LEU A 84 0.09 5.93 10.02
N VAL A 85 0.24 6.51 8.84
CA VAL A 85 1.53 6.68 8.19
C VAL A 85 1.64 8.10 7.67
N LEU A 86 2.69 8.81 8.09
CA LEU A 86 3.09 10.09 7.52
C LEU A 86 4.07 9.82 6.37
N TRP A 87 3.77 10.37 5.21
CA TRP A 87 4.59 10.27 4.00
C TRP A 87 5.17 11.64 3.67
N GLU A 88 6.42 11.67 3.20
CA GLU A 88 7.03 12.91 2.71
C GLU A 88 6.44 13.39 1.37
N GLY A 89 5.64 12.55 0.70
CA GLY A 89 5.03 12.80 -0.60
C GLY A 89 3.89 11.84 -0.92
N ASP A 90 3.59 11.61 -2.19
CA ASP A 90 2.51 10.70 -2.61
C ASP A 90 2.79 9.26 -2.14
N PRO A 91 1.91 8.65 -1.31
CA PRO A 91 2.09 7.27 -0.85
C PRO A 91 2.09 6.23 -1.98
N LEU A 92 1.47 6.53 -3.13
CA LEU A 92 1.42 5.62 -4.28
C LEU A 92 2.66 5.74 -5.18
N ASP A 93 3.48 6.77 -5.00
CA ASP A 93 4.80 6.85 -5.61
C ASP A 93 5.81 6.05 -4.77
N VAL A 94 6.53 5.16 -5.44
CA VAL A 94 7.54 4.31 -4.81
C VAL A 94 8.84 5.05 -4.51
N ALA A 95 9.03 6.26 -5.07
CA ALA A 95 10.15 7.12 -4.76
C ALA A 95 10.05 7.75 -3.37
N HIS A 96 8.82 7.94 -2.86
CA HIS A 96 8.59 8.49 -1.53
C HIS A 96 8.62 7.40 -0.44
N TYR A 97 9.10 7.81 0.74
CA TYR A 97 9.17 6.95 1.92
C TYR A 97 8.27 7.47 3.05
N ALA A 98 7.98 6.59 4.01
CA ALA A 98 7.26 6.95 5.21
C ALA A 98 8.23 7.68 6.15
N GLU A 99 7.87 8.89 6.58
CA GLU A 99 8.61 9.66 7.58
C GLU A 99 8.34 9.13 8.99
N GLN A 100 7.12 8.67 9.26
CA GLN A 100 6.71 8.13 10.55
C GLN A 100 5.55 7.15 10.39
N VAL A 101 5.55 6.10 11.21
CA VAL A 101 4.46 5.13 11.31
C VAL A 101 3.95 5.10 12.74
N TRP A 102 2.63 5.06 12.92
CA TRP A 102 1.99 4.77 14.20
C TRP A 102 1.14 3.51 14.09
N LEU A 103 1.24 2.62 15.08
CA LEU A 103 0.41 1.44 15.20
C LEU A 103 -0.32 1.48 16.54
N GLY A 104 -1.65 1.49 16.51
CA GLY A 104 -2.50 1.66 17.69
C GLY A 104 -2.18 2.93 18.48
N GLY A 105 -1.78 4.00 17.80
CA GLY A 105 -1.40 5.28 18.41
C GLY A 105 0.00 5.34 19.01
N ARG A 106 0.82 4.29 18.84
CA ARG A 106 2.23 4.26 19.30
C ARG A 106 3.17 4.51 18.14
N ASP A 107 4.15 5.39 18.31
CA ASP A 107 5.18 5.67 17.31
C ASP A 107 6.10 4.45 17.13
N MET A 108 6.32 4.07 15.88
CA MET A 108 7.24 3.02 15.52
C MET A 108 8.63 3.61 15.22
N PRO A 109 9.71 3.00 15.72
CA PRO A 109 11.06 3.42 15.36
C PRO A 109 11.29 3.29 13.85
N MET A 110 11.64 4.39 13.18
CA MET A 110 11.95 4.43 11.74
C MET A 110 13.39 3.99 11.47
N ARG A 111 13.80 2.87 12.07
CA ARG A 111 15.14 2.29 11.94
C ARG A 111 15.02 0.91 11.32
N SER A 112 15.99 0.59 10.46
CA SER A 112 16.09 -0.71 9.83
C SER A 112 17.44 -1.34 10.17
N ARG A 113 17.56 -2.65 9.93
CA ARG A 113 18.86 -3.33 10.00
C ARG A 113 19.91 -2.64 9.10
N GLN A 114 19.51 -2.09 7.96
CA GLN A 114 20.43 -1.35 7.09
C GLN A 114 20.90 -0.05 7.74
N THR A 115 20.00 0.69 8.40
CA THR A 115 20.34 1.89 9.18
C THR A 115 21.34 1.57 10.28
N GLU A 116 21.07 0.51 11.06
CA GLU A 116 21.95 0.07 12.14
C GLU A 116 23.33 -0.40 11.66
N LEU A 117 23.37 -1.17 10.57
CA LEU A 117 24.63 -1.62 9.97
C LEU A 117 25.41 -0.44 9.39
N ARG A 118 24.75 0.50 8.72
CA ARG A 118 25.37 1.73 8.21
C ARG A 118 26.03 2.49 9.35
N GLU A 119 25.30 2.77 10.43
CA GLU A 119 25.83 3.50 11.58
C GLU A 119 26.99 2.75 12.24
N ARG A 120 26.90 1.43 12.38
CA ARG A 120 27.97 0.58 12.95
C ARG A 120 29.28 0.67 12.16
N TYR A 121 29.21 0.74 10.83
CA TYR A 121 30.40 0.67 9.96
C TYR A 121 30.82 2.01 9.36
N MET A 122 30.04 3.10 9.53
CA MET A 122 30.41 4.45 9.08
C MET A 122 31.26 5.24 10.08
N GLN A 123 31.38 4.80 11.34
CA GLN A 123 32.27 5.45 12.29
C GLN A 123 33.73 5.02 12.01
N PRO A 124 34.66 5.95 11.70
CA PRO A 124 36.07 5.60 11.61
C PRO A 124 36.57 5.13 12.99
N ALA A 125 37.52 4.19 12.96
CA ALA A 125 38.10 3.58 14.16
C ALA A 125 38.83 4.59 15.05
#